data_AF-A0A0M8YEW6-F1
#
_entry.id   AF-A0A0M8YEW6-F1
#
_cell.length_a   1.000
_cell.length_b   1.000
_cell.length_c   1.000
_cell.angle_alpha   90.00
_cell.angle_beta   90.00
_cell.angle_gamma   90.00
#
_symmetry.space_group_name_H-M   'P 1'
#
loop_
_entity.id
_entity.type
_entity.pdbx_description
1 polymer ?
#
loop_
_entity_poly.entity_id
_entity_poly.type
_entity_poly.pdbx_seq_one_letter_code
_entity_poly.pdbx_strand_id
1 'polypeptide(L)' 'MTCVCDIGELSDVRSLYRWAAEHGCRVGYLGADLQNQAVYGATRGPHTRVARDPGSDPHPRALVWQSPLEHLEAGA' A
#
# COMPACT_ATOMS: atom_id res chain seq x y z
N MET A 1 -23.41 -1.69 13.86
CA MET A 1 -22.13 -0.96 13.69
C MET A 1 -21.75 -1.02 12.22
N THR A 2 -21.43 0.12 11.61
CA THR A 2 -21.03 0.18 10.19
C THR A 2 -19.52 0.05 10.10
N CYS A 3 -19.02 -0.87 9.28
CA CYS A 3 -17.58 -0.97 9.01
C CYS A 3 -17.14 0.26 8.19
N VAL A 4 -16.33 1.13 8.79
CA VAL A 4 -15.80 2.33 8.13
C VAL A 4 -14.51 2.01 7.38
N CYS A 5 -13.69 1.11 7.91
CA CYS A 5 -12.43 0.69 7.32
C CYS A 5 -12.02 -0.69 7.86
N ASP A 6 -11.60 -1.58 6.97
CA ASP A 6 -11.02 -2.88 7.25
C ASP A 6 -9.82 -3.08 6.31
N ILE A 7 -8.61 -2.99 6.87
CA ILE A 7 -7.36 -3.24 6.15
C ILE A 7 -6.79 -4.57 6.66
N GLY A 8 -6.55 -5.49 5.73
CA GLY A 8 -6.01 -6.81 6.04
C GLY A 8 -4.87 -7.17 5.12
N GLU A 9 -3.85 -7.82 5.68
CA GLU A 9 -2.74 -8.36 4.91
C GLU A 9 -3.03 -9.80 4.47
N LEU A 10 -2.65 -10.14 3.24
CA LEU A 10 -2.68 -11.49 2.68
C LEU A 10 -1.25 -12.00 2.52
N SER A 11 -1.08 -13.32 2.57
CA SER A 11 0.23 -13.97 2.56
C SER A 11 1.07 -13.70 1.31
N ASP A 12 0.43 -13.45 0.17
CA ASP A 12 1.10 -13.29 -1.12
C ASP A 12 0.23 -12.56 -2.15
N VAL A 13 0.88 -12.05 -3.20
CA VAL A 13 0.22 -11.30 -4.28
C VAL A 13 -0.78 -12.15 -5.08
N ARG A 14 -0.60 -13.47 -5.18
CA ARG A 14 -1.54 -14.35 -5.87
C ARG A 14 -2.86 -14.45 -5.11
N SER A 15 -2.80 -14.54 -3.79
CA SER A 15 -3.96 -14.49 -2.89
C SER A 15 -4.68 -13.14 -3.00
N LEU A 16 -3.94 -12.04 -3.17
CA LEU A 16 -4.51 -10.72 -3.44
C LEU A 16 -5.23 -10.64 -4.79
N TYR A 17 -4.65 -11.16 -5.87
CA TYR A 17 -5.31 -11.23 -7.18
C TYR A 17 -6.59 -12.08 -7.13
N ARG A 18 -6.58 -13.21 -6.41
CA ARG A 18 -7.77 -14.04 -6.22
C ARG A 18 -8.86 -13.25 -5.50
N TRP A 19 -8.53 -12.61 -4.37
CA TRP A 19 -9.47 -11.78 -3.63
C TRP A 19 -10.03 -10.65 -4.51
N ALA A 20 -9.18 -9.96 -5.27
CA ALA A 20 -9.60 -8.86 -6.11
C ALA A 20 -10.58 -9.30 -7.21
N ALA A 21 -10.32 -10.45 -7.83
CA ALA A 21 -11.20 -11.06 -8.83
C ALA A 21 -12.58 -11.43 -8.23
N GLU A 22 -12.59 -12.09 -7.06
CA GLU A 22 -13.83 -12.44 -6.34
C GLU A 22 -14.68 -11.22 -5.98
N HIS A 23 -14.04 -10.06 -5.74
CA HIS A 23 -14.70 -8.83 -5.31
C HIS A 23 -14.89 -7.79 -6.44
N GLY A 24 -14.52 -8.14 -7.67
CA GLY A 24 -14.67 -7.27 -8.84
C GLY A 24 -13.87 -5.96 -8.75
N CYS A 25 -12.68 -6.00 -8.17
CA CYS A 25 -11.78 -4.85 -8.07
C CYS A 25 -10.40 -5.16 -8.67
N ARG A 26 -9.56 -4.14 -8.81
CA ARG A 26 -8.24 -4.25 -9.45
C ARG A 26 -7.13 -4.18 -8.40
N VAL A 27 -6.09 -4.96 -8.61
CA VAL A 27 -4.84 -4.87 -7.87
C VAL A 27 -4.01 -3.72 -8.43
N GLY A 28 -3.48 -2.87 -7.55
CA GLY A 28 -2.57 -1.77 -7.88
C GLY A 28 -1.32 -1.83 -7.02
N TYR A 29 -0.22 -1.32 -7.57
CA TYR A 29 1.02 -1.09 -6.82
C TYR A 29 0.85 0.14 -5.91
N LEU A 30 1.21 0.01 -4.63
CA LEU A 30 1.04 1.05 -3.62
C LEU A 30 2.34 1.73 -3.21
N GLY A 31 3.49 1.18 -3.61
CA GLY A 31 4.79 1.64 -3.14
C GLY A 31 5.63 0.49 -2.59
N ALA A 32 6.86 0.80 -2.22
CA ALA A 32 7.71 -0.10 -1.46
C ALA A 32 7.46 0.09 0.04
N ASP A 33 7.66 -0.97 0.83
CA ASP A 33 7.72 -0.86 2.28
C ASP A 33 9.10 -0.37 2.77
N LEU A 34 9.27 -0.30 4.10
CA LEU A 34 10.53 0.13 4.73
C LEU A 34 11.70 -0.84 4.50
N GLN A 35 11.42 -2.05 4.03
CA GLN A 35 12.41 -3.06 3.63
C GLN A 35 12.62 -3.09 2.11
N ASN A 36 12.04 -2.13 1.38
CA ASN A 36 12.08 -2.01 -0.08
C ASN A 36 11.40 -3.18 -0.81
N GLN A 37 10.43 -3.85 -0.17
CA GLN A 37 9.58 -4.88 -0.80
C GLN A 37 8.39 -4.21 -1.48
N ALA A 38 8.02 -4.66 -2.68
CA ALA A 38 6.89 -4.08 -3.40
C ALA A 38 5.58 -4.43 -2.70
N VAL A 39 4.75 -3.42 -2.41
CA VAL A 39 3.42 -3.58 -1.82
C VAL A 39 2.36 -3.39 -2.89
N TYR A 40 1.44 -4.35 -2.95
CA TYR A 40 0.26 -4.28 -3.80
C TYR A 40 -0.99 -4.24 -2.94
N GLY A 41 -2.05 -3.61 -3.44
CA GLY A 41 -3.34 -3.59 -2.76
C GLY A 41 -4.53 -3.54 -3.71
N ALA A 42 -5.67 -3.92 -3.16
CA ALA A 42 -6.97 -3.86 -3.82
C ALA A 42 -8.02 -3.41 -2.80
N THR A 43 -8.98 -2.58 -3.23
CA THR A 43 -10.01 -2.00 -2.34
C THR A 43 -11.41 -2.19 -2.92
N ARG A 44 -12.35 -2.60 -2.07
CA ARG A 44 -13.78 -2.68 -2.38
C ARG A 44 -14.60 -2.20 -1.18
N GLY A 45 -15.20 -1.02 -1.30
CA GLY A 45 -15.91 -0.41 -0.18
C GLY A 45 -14.96 -0.18 1.01
N PRO A 46 -15.32 -0.59 2.24
CA PRO A 46 -14.45 -0.41 3.40
C PRO A 46 -13.30 -1.43 3.47
N HIS A 47 -13.33 -2.48 2.63
CA HIS A 47 -12.35 -3.56 2.68
C HIS A 47 -11.17 -3.27 1.75
N THR A 48 -9.99 -3.21 2.35
CA THR A 48 -8.71 -3.14 1.66
C THR A 48 -7.91 -4.38 1.99
N ARG A 49 -7.35 -5.02 0.96
CA ARG A 49 -6.38 -6.10 1.14
C ARG A 49 -5.05 -5.70 0.52
N VAL A 50 -3.97 -6.03 1.21
CA VAL A 50 -2.60 -5.78 0.76
C VAL A 50 -1.78 -7.05 0.79
N ALA A 51 -0.78 -7.14 -0.06
CA ALA A 51 0.20 -8.22 -0.05
C ALA A 51 1.57 -7.66 -0.46
N ARG A 52 2.62 -8.21 0.15
CA ARG A 52 4.01 -7.92 -0.23
C ARG A 52 4.45 -8.90 -1.32
N ASP A 53 5.19 -8.40 -2.29
CA ASP A 53 5.99 -9.21 -3.20
C ASP A 53 7.44 -9.18 -2.71
N PRO A 54 8.09 -10.33 -2.47
CA PRO A 54 9.51 -10.37 -2.13
C PRO A 54 10.41 -9.86 -3.27
N GLY A 55 9.89 -9.68 -4.48
CA GLY A 55 10.56 -8.95 -5.55
C GLY A 55 10.90 -7.51 -5.14
N SER A 56 12.04 -7.01 -5.63
CA SER A 56 12.41 -5.60 -5.44
C SER A 56 11.35 -4.68 -6.06
N ASP A 57 11.20 -3.50 -5.44
CA ASP A 57 10.38 -2.42 -5.99
C ASP A 57 10.64 -2.22 -7.51
N PRO A 58 9.62 -2.40 -8.37
CA PRO A 58 9.77 -2.17 -9.80
C PRO A 58 10.02 -0.69 -10.16
N HIS A 59 9.76 0.23 -9.24
CA HIS A 59 9.94 1.67 -9.41
C HIS A 59 10.78 2.26 -8.27
N PRO A 60 12.06 1.87 -8.13
CA PRO A 60 12.89 2.27 -7.00
C PRO A 60 13.06 3.79 -7.01
N ARG A 61 12.24 4.47 -6.23
CA ARG A 61 12.40 5.88 -5.91
C ARG A 61 13.00 5.96 -4.53
N ALA A 62 13.92 6.89 -4.32
CA ALA A 62 14.34 7.20 -2.97
C ALA A 62 13.08 7.57 -2.16
N LEU A 63 12.84 6.86 -1.06
CA LEU A 63 11.86 7.22 -0.05
C LEU A 63 12.33 8.53 0.60
N VAL A 64 12.08 9.64 -0.08
CA VAL A 64 12.31 10.98 0.45
C VAL A 64 11.03 11.38 1.16
N TRP A 65 10.94 11.04 2.44
CA TRP A 65 9.95 11.69 3.29
C TRP A 65 10.41 13.12 3.51
N GLN A 66 9.56 14.08 3.15
CA GLN A 66 9.76 15.49 3.46
C GLN A 66 8.73 15.90 4.50
N SER A 67 9.20 16.28 5.69
CA SER A 67 8.38 16.89 6.71
C SER A 67 7.79 18.21 6.19
N PRO A 68 6.49 18.48 6.39
CA PRO A 68 5.95 19.82 6.20
C PRO A 68 6.66 20.90 7.04
N LEU A 69 7.41 20.49 8.07
CA LEU A 69 8.15 21.38 8.97
C LEU A 69 9.63 21.55 8.58
N GLU A 70 10.13 20.84 7.58
CA GLU A 70 11.54 20.94 7.13
C GLU A 70 11.91 22.33 6.59
N HIS A 71 10.91 23.10 6.18
CA HIS A 71 11.07 24.46 5.63
C HIS A 71 10.36 25.53 6.46
N LEU A 72 9.89 25.20 7.67
CA LEU A 72 9.53 26.24 8.62
C LEU A 72 10.84 26.86 9.10
N GLU A 73 11.24 27.95 8.43
CA GLU A 73 12.23 28.86 9.00
C GLU A 73 11.77 29.18 10.42
N ALA A 74 12.63 28.90 11.39
CA ALA A 74 12.38 29.26 12.77
C ALA A 74 12.12 30.76 12.78
N GLY A 75 10.84 31.14 12.94
CA GLY A 75 10.41 32.52 12.92
C GLY A 75 11.22 33.34 13.92
N ALA A 76 11.67 34.49 13.42
CA ALA A 76 12.32 35.61 14.09
C ALA A 76 11.70 36.02 15.44
#